data_AF-A0A1Y3U5K5-F1
#
_entry.id   AF-A0A1Y3U5K5-F1
#
_cell.length_a   1.000
_cell.length_b   1.000
_cell.length_c   1.000
_cell.angle_alpha   90.00
_cell.angle_beta   90.00
_cell.angle_gamma   90.00
#
_symmetry.space_group_name_H-M   'P 1'
#
loop_
_entity.id
_entity.type
_entity.pdbx_description
1 polymer ?
#
loop_
_entity_poly.entity_id
_entity_poly.type
_entity_poly.pdbx_seq_one_letter_code
_entity_poly.pdbx_strand_id
1 'polypeptide(L)'
;MTVPLDVRDDIRRMDARGVPRAEIARRLHLSRNTVARYADMVDMSPEPPVPADRPHPAIDHHIDWIDDLLEADLGAPRKQRHTAKRIYDRLVEERGYKGSYSSVQRHVRRWRLGRATGAGDGFLELEWAPGTAQADYGNFEAVVAGERLRLKLLVVCLPHSNARYAVAGMSQRSECMCAGLAEIFGWIGRAPREIVLDNATEAGRRVRGEVAESHLFSLFRAHYRMGSRYCNPYSGNEKGSVENAVGYLRRNLLVPVPRVGSLAELNALLREGCDRLNAASRARDGRPTPQALAEDLAAMLALPSTPFDAVRWVRCRSDKRGVVTVDGRGYLAGPSWHSRELLVGVRANAVEILADRGRRVAVLPRAFGDGPAVRSPLSLVPALIARPRAFGESVIRRDMPEGLVRAIDSLDAAGRRRILRAIERAAGPSGFEAACAAALRVVEGGRVPDDATVDVLARRMAAGGPAASGGADLSVYDGFLKGGGAHAC
;
A
#
# COMPACT_ATOMS: atom_id res chain seq x y z
N MET A 1 -51.00 -24.42 -24.42
CA MET A 1 -50.05 -25.55 -24.31
C MET A 1 -49.12 -25.54 -25.49
N THR A 2 -47.83 -25.47 -25.23
CA THR A 2 -46.78 -25.39 -26.24
C THR A 2 -46.46 -26.82 -26.69
N VAL A 3 -46.68 -27.15 -27.96
CA VAL A 3 -46.40 -28.51 -28.47
C VAL A 3 -44.89 -28.78 -28.36
N PRO A 4 -44.46 -29.92 -27.81
CA PRO A 4 -43.04 -30.32 -27.74
C PRO A 4 -42.33 -30.28 -29.11
N LEU A 5 -41.02 -30.02 -29.12
CA LEU A 5 -40.25 -29.80 -30.36
C LEU A 5 -40.15 -31.05 -31.23
N ASP A 6 -39.97 -32.22 -30.61
CA ASP A 6 -40.03 -33.54 -31.24
C ASP A 6 -41.34 -33.75 -32.02
N VAL A 7 -42.47 -33.35 -31.43
CA VAL A 7 -43.78 -33.45 -32.09
C VAL A 7 -43.91 -32.45 -33.24
N ARG A 8 -43.30 -31.26 -33.15
CA ARG A 8 -43.26 -30.29 -34.28
C ARG A 8 -42.42 -30.81 -35.44
N ASP A 9 -41.30 -31.45 -35.13
CA ASP A 9 -40.40 -32.05 -36.12
C ASP A 9 -41.10 -33.21 -36.85
N ASP A 10 -41.84 -34.05 -36.13
CA ASP A 10 -42.60 -35.16 -36.72
C ASP A 10 -43.73 -34.65 -37.63
N ILE A 11 -44.45 -33.59 -37.26
CA ILE A 11 -45.46 -32.95 -38.13
C ILE A 11 -44.81 -32.55 -39.46
N ARG A 12 -43.69 -31.82 -39.41
CA ARG A 12 -43.04 -31.28 -40.62
C ARG A 12 -42.40 -32.38 -41.47
N ARG A 13 -41.81 -33.41 -40.85
CA ARG A 13 -41.25 -34.56 -41.58
C ARG A 13 -42.32 -35.36 -42.30
N MET A 14 -43.50 -35.54 -41.69
CA MET A 14 -44.61 -36.24 -42.33
C MET A 14 -45.25 -35.40 -43.44
N ASP A 15 -45.41 -34.09 -43.24
CA ASP A 15 -45.93 -33.16 -44.27
C ASP A 15 -44.99 -33.08 -45.48
N ALA A 16 -43.67 -32.97 -45.24
CA ALA A 16 -42.65 -32.97 -46.29
C ALA A 16 -42.58 -34.29 -47.09
N ARG A 17 -43.04 -35.41 -46.51
CA ARG A 17 -43.14 -36.71 -47.19
C ARG A 17 -44.48 -36.90 -47.90
N GLY A 18 -45.35 -35.88 -47.92
CA GLY A 18 -46.64 -35.93 -48.60
C GLY A 18 -47.74 -36.68 -47.84
N VAL A 19 -47.56 -36.96 -46.53
CA VAL A 19 -48.61 -37.60 -45.73
C VAL A 19 -49.78 -36.60 -45.57
N PRO A 20 -51.04 -36.99 -45.84
CA PRO A 20 -52.17 -36.08 -45.67
C PRO A 20 -52.26 -35.53 -44.24
N ARG A 21 -52.43 -34.22 -44.07
CA ARG A 21 -52.48 -33.56 -42.74
C ARG A 21 -53.54 -34.13 -41.80
N ALA A 22 -54.65 -34.66 -42.34
CA ALA A 22 -55.68 -35.35 -41.57
C ALA A 22 -55.20 -36.69 -40.99
N GLU A 23 -54.25 -37.35 -41.64
CA GLU A 23 -53.57 -38.54 -41.16
C GLU A 23 -52.49 -38.21 -40.13
N ILE A 24 -51.70 -37.15 -40.34
CA ILE A 24 -50.73 -36.63 -39.36
C ILE A 24 -51.45 -36.29 -38.04
N ALA A 25 -52.59 -35.60 -38.11
CA ALA A 25 -53.41 -35.27 -36.95
C ALA A 25 -53.88 -36.50 -36.16
N ARG A 26 -54.26 -37.59 -36.86
CA ARG A 26 -54.62 -38.87 -36.21
C ARG A 26 -53.43 -39.58 -35.60
N ARG A 27 -52.30 -39.66 -36.32
CA ARG A 27 -51.09 -40.37 -35.86
C ARG A 27 -50.44 -39.73 -34.65
N LEU A 28 -50.44 -38.40 -34.59
CA LEU A 28 -49.83 -37.63 -33.50
C LEU A 28 -50.84 -37.22 -32.42
N HIS A 29 -52.12 -37.62 -32.55
CA HIS A 29 -53.21 -37.25 -31.64
C HIS A 29 -53.34 -35.72 -31.43
N LEU A 30 -53.17 -34.94 -32.50
CA LEU A 30 -53.24 -33.48 -32.49
C LEU A 30 -54.46 -32.95 -33.23
N SER A 31 -54.87 -31.72 -32.91
CA SER A 31 -55.89 -31.04 -33.72
C SER A 31 -55.35 -30.70 -35.11
N ARG A 32 -56.21 -30.77 -36.14
CA ARG A 32 -55.86 -30.39 -37.52
C ARG A 32 -55.30 -28.97 -37.61
N ASN A 33 -55.79 -28.05 -36.78
CA ASN A 33 -55.31 -26.67 -36.71
C ASN A 33 -53.88 -26.58 -36.19
N THR A 34 -53.49 -27.45 -35.27
CA THR A 34 -52.11 -27.51 -34.74
C THR A 34 -51.15 -28.06 -35.79
N VAL A 35 -51.56 -29.10 -36.53
CA VAL A 35 -50.79 -29.67 -37.64
C VAL A 35 -50.60 -28.63 -38.74
N ALA A 36 -51.67 -27.96 -39.18
CA ALA A 36 -51.58 -26.90 -40.18
C ALA A 36 -50.66 -25.75 -39.72
N ARG A 37 -50.83 -25.26 -38.48
CA ARG A 37 -49.99 -24.19 -37.92
C ARG A 37 -48.50 -24.48 -38.00
N TYR A 38 -48.06 -25.71 -37.67
CA TYR A 38 -46.64 -26.05 -37.66
C TYR A 38 -46.12 -26.53 -39.02
N ALA A 39 -46.97 -27.13 -39.86
CA ALA A 39 -46.62 -27.47 -41.24
C ALA A 39 -46.41 -26.22 -42.10
N ASP A 40 -47.27 -25.21 -41.94
CA ASP A 40 -47.23 -23.94 -42.68
C ASP A 40 -46.27 -22.91 -42.06
N MET A 41 -45.68 -23.21 -40.89
CA MET A 41 -44.75 -22.31 -40.22
C MET A 41 -43.48 -22.16 -41.07
N VAL A 42 -43.26 -20.98 -41.66
CA VAL A 42 -42.12 -20.74 -42.56
C VAL A 42 -40.81 -20.64 -41.79
N ASP A 43 -40.84 -20.03 -40.61
CA ASP A 43 -39.67 -19.83 -39.75
C ASP A 43 -39.87 -20.50 -38.38
N MET A 44 -38.95 -21.39 -38.01
CA MET A 44 -38.90 -22.07 -36.71
C MET A 44 -37.77 -21.54 -35.82
N SER A 45 -37.12 -20.44 -36.23
CA SER A 45 -36.05 -19.81 -35.46
C SER A 45 -36.55 -19.41 -34.08
N PRO A 46 -35.72 -19.57 -33.03
CA PRO A 46 -36.07 -19.13 -31.70
C PRO A 46 -36.21 -17.60 -31.68
N GLU A 47 -37.42 -17.11 -31.41
CA GLU A 47 -37.64 -15.69 -31.16
C GLU A 47 -37.05 -15.29 -29.79
N PRO A 48 -36.43 -14.11 -29.68
CA PRO A 48 -35.92 -13.63 -28.41
C PRO A 48 -37.10 -13.45 -27.43
N PRO A 49 -37.00 -13.96 -26.18
CA PRO A 49 -38.02 -13.74 -25.17
C PRO A 49 -37.97 -12.29 -24.70
N VAL A 50 -38.67 -11.40 -25.40
CA VAL A 50 -38.80 -10.00 -24.98
C VAL A 50 -39.83 -9.94 -23.85
N PRO A 51 -39.45 -9.53 -22.62
CA PRO A 51 -40.42 -9.38 -21.54
C PRO A 51 -41.46 -8.31 -21.90
N ALA A 52 -42.75 -8.64 -21.81
CA ALA A 52 -43.81 -7.67 -22.01
C ALA A 52 -43.72 -6.55 -20.94
N ASP A 53 -43.72 -5.29 -21.36
CA ASP A 53 -43.70 -4.15 -20.45
C ASP A 53 -45.05 -4.09 -19.72
N ARG A 54 -45.04 -4.29 -18.41
CA ARG A 54 -46.25 -4.26 -17.58
C ARG A 54 -46.40 -2.85 -17.00
N PRO A 55 -47.56 -2.19 -17.13
CA PRO A 55 -47.77 -0.88 -16.53
C PRO A 55 -47.68 -0.97 -15.00
N HIS A 56 -47.15 0.09 -14.36
CA HIS A 56 -46.96 0.19 -12.91
C HIS A 56 -47.69 1.43 -12.37
N PRO A 57 -49.03 1.38 -12.21
CA PRO A 57 -49.87 2.57 -12.03
C PRO A 57 -49.52 3.46 -10.84
N ALA A 58 -48.87 2.90 -9.81
CA ALA A 58 -48.50 3.63 -8.60
C ALA A 58 -47.32 4.58 -8.78
N ILE A 59 -46.37 4.29 -9.69
CA ILE A 59 -45.22 5.19 -9.92
C ILE A 59 -45.46 6.17 -11.06
N ASP A 60 -46.36 5.84 -11.98
CA ASP A 60 -46.59 6.58 -13.23
C ASP A 60 -46.91 8.07 -12.99
N HIS A 61 -47.63 8.41 -11.92
CA HIS A 61 -47.95 9.80 -11.53
C HIS A 61 -46.77 10.60 -10.96
N HIS A 62 -45.64 9.96 -10.68
CA HIS A 62 -44.47 10.58 -10.09
C HIS A 62 -43.21 10.45 -10.96
N ILE A 63 -43.32 9.84 -12.15
CA ILE A 63 -42.19 9.62 -13.07
C ILE A 63 -41.54 10.96 -13.43
N ASP A 64 -42.32 11.94 -13.88
CA ASP A 64 -41.79 13.24 -14.33
C ASP A 64 -40.99 13.95 -13.22
N TRP A 65 -41.49 13.89 -11.98
CA TRP A 65 -40.79 14.49 -10.83
C TRP A 65 -39.49 13.75 -10.49
N ILE A 66 -39.47 12.42 -10.60
CA ILE A 66 -38.26 11.62 -10.39
C ILE A 66 -37.25 11.92 -11.49
N ASP A 67 -37.69 12.06 -12.74
CA ASP A 67 -36.85 12.32 -13.89
C ASP A 67 -36.23 13.73 -13.83
N ASP A 68 -37.02 14.75 -13.47
CA ASP A 68 -36.55 16.12 -13.21
C ASP A 68 -35.49 16.16 -12.11
N LEU A 69 -35.71 15.41 -11.03
CA LEU A 69 -34.76 15.33 -9.91
C LEU A 69 -33.46 14.64 -10.31
N LEU A 70 -33.54 13.58 -11.11
CA LEU A 70 -32.39 12.86 -11.66
C LEU A 70 -31.64 13.68 -12.72
N GLU A 71 -32.32 14.54 -13.48
CA GLU A 71 -31.73 15.47 -14.44
C GLU A 71 -30.98 16.60 -13.72
N ALA A 72 -31.56 17.16 -12.65
CA ALA A 72 -30.89 18.14 -11.79
C ALA A 72 -29.62 17.58 -11.12
N ASP A 73 -29.62 16.29 -10.75
CA ASP A 73 -28.46 15.59 -10.19
C ASP A 73 -27.26 15.53 -11.16
N LEU A 74 -27.46 15.64 -12.47
CA LEU A 74 -26.37 15.59 -13.45
C LEU A 74 -25.39 16.75 -13.27
N GLY A 75 -25.88 17.93 -12.87
CA GLY A 75 -25.08 19.12 -12.59
C GLY A 75 -24.43 19.13 -11.20
N ALA A 76 -24.84 18.23 -10.30
CA ALA A 76 -24.34 18.18 -8.93
C ALA A 76 -23.04 17.35 -8.80
N PRO A 77 -22.13 17.69 -7.86
CA PRO A 77 -20.96 16.87 -7.55
C PRO A 77 -21.35 15.42 -7.19
N ARG A 78 -20.56 14.42 -7.61
CA ARG A 78 -20.89 12.98 -7.50
C ARG A 78 -21.29 12.52 -6.09
N LYS A 79 -20.77 13.16 -5.04
CA LYS A 79 -21.06 12.85 -3.63
C LYS A 79 -22.36 13.49 -3.11
N GLN A 80 -22.99 14.37 -3.88
CA GLN A 80 -24.19 15.13 -3.52
C GLN A 80 -25.40 14.81 -4.41
N ARG A 81 -25.29 13.77 -5.25
CA ARG A 81 -26.41 13.27 -6.07
C ARG A 81 -27.33 12.38 -5.25
N HIS A 82 -28.61 12.37 -5.57
CA HIS A 82 -29.60 11.56 -4.90
C HIS A 82 -29.39 10.06 -5.19
N THR A 83 -29.45 9.27 -4.13
CA THR A 83 -29.53 7.81 -4.23
C THR A 83 -30.98 7.41 -4.47
N ALA A 84 -31.22 6.24 -5.06
CA ALA A 84 -32.59 5.73 -5.25
C ALA A 84 -33.38 5.67 -3.92
N LYS A 85 -32.68 5.40 -2.81
CA LYS A 85 -33.24 5.44 -1.46
C LYS A 85 -33.65 6.85 -1.05
N ARG A 86 -32.80 7.85 -1.28
CA ARG A 86 -33.13 9.25 -0.97
C ARG A 86 -34.28 9.78 -1.82
N ILE A 87 -34.37 9.37 -3.09
CA ILE A 87 -35.50 9.71 -3.97
C ILE A 87 -36.80 9.13 -3.41
N TYR A 88 -36.80 7.85 -2.99
CA TYR A 88 -37.95 7.22 -2.37
C TYR A 88 -38.38 7.92 -1.07
N ASP A 89 -37.43 8.21 -0.17
CA ASP A 89 -37.75 8.86 1.11
C ASP A 89 -38.39 10.24 0.88
N ARG A 90 -37.86 11.03 -0.06
CA ARG A 90 -38.46 12.32 -0.46
C ARG A 90 -39.81 12.16 -1.14
N LEU A 91 -40.02 11.10 -1.92
CA LEU A 91 -41.32 10.79 -2.54
C LEU A 91 -42.41 10.54 -1.48
N VAL A 92 -42.04 9.85 -0.40
CA VAL A 92 -42.93 9.57 0.73
C VAL A 92 -43.19 10.85 1.54
N GLU A 93 -42.13 11.60 1.87
CA GLU A 93 -42.19 12.80 2.71
C GLU A 93 -42.86 14.01 2.02
N GLU A 94 -42.50 14.28 0.77
CA GLU A 94 -42.88 15.52 0.05
C GLU A 94 -44.12 15.33 -0.85
N ARG A 95 -44.40 14.09 -1.27
CA ARG A 95 -45.44 13.77 -2.27
C ARG A 95 -46.46 12.73 -1.80
N GLY A 96 -46.33 12.22 -0.59
CA GLY A 96 -47.30 11.27 0.00
C GLY A 96 -47.33 9.90 -0.69
N TYR A 97 -46.23 9.48 -1.30
CA TYR A 97 -46.15 8.21 -2.03
C TYR A 97 -46.41 7.00 -1.13
N LYS A 98 -47.31 6.11 -1.57
CA LYS A 98 -47.68 4.87 -0.87
C LYS A 98 -47.18 3.60 -1.54
N GLY A 99 -46.41 3.73 -2.63
CA GLY A 99 -45.86 2.59 -3.35
C GLY A 99 -44.57 2.06 -2.72
N SER A 100 -43.99 1.04 -3.35
CA SER A 100 -42.81 0.34 -2.82
C SER A 100 -41.50 0.98 -3.28
N TYR A 101 -40.47 0.88 -2.42
CA TYR A 101 -39.10 1.27 -2.76
C TYR A 101 -38.56 0.58 -4.03
N SER A 102 -38.93 -0.68 -4.25
CA SER A 102 -38.47 -1.45 -5.41
C SER A 102 -38.98 -0.89 -6.75
N SER A 103 -40.17 -0.27 -6.77
CA SER A 103 -40.69 0.45 -7.95
C SER A 103 -39.83 1.67 -8.28
N VAL A 104 -39.50 2.50 -7.28
CA VAL A 104 -38.64 3.68 -7.44
C VAL A 104 -37.23 3.27 -7.85
N GLN A 105 -36.66 2.26 -7.20
CA GLN A 105 -35.34 1.72 -7.57
C GLN A 105 -35.31 1.21 -9.02
N ARG A 106 -36.36 0.52 -9.46
CA ARG A 106 -36.46 0.01 -10.84
C ARG A 106 -36.57 1.13 -11.86
N HIS A 107 -37.36 2.17 -11.58
CA HIS A 107 -37.49 3.35 -12.45
C HIS A 107 -36.18 4.13 -12.53
N VAL A 108 -35.57 4.47 -11.40
CA VAL A 108 -34.24 5.15 -11.35
C VAL A 108 -33.19 4.33 -12.12
N ARG A 109 -33.20 3.01 -11.98
CA ARG A 109 -32.30 2.11 -12.72
C ARG A 109 -32.59 2.17 -14.22
N ARG A 110 -33.86 2.10 -14.64
CA ARG A 110 -34.30 2.19 -16.05
C ARG A 110 -33.91 3.53 -16.66
N TRP A 111 -34.16 4.64 -15.97
CA TRP A 111 -33.79 5.99 -16.39
C TRP A 111 -32.27 6.13 -16.60
N ARG A 112 -31.46 5.63 -15.65
CA ARG A 112 -30.00 5.62 -15.76
C ARG A 112 -29.51 4.76 -16.94
N LEU A 113 -30.13 3.61 -17.18
CA LEU A 113 -29.83 2.72 -18.32
C LEU A 113 -30.23 3.33 -19.66
N GLY A 114 -31.41 3.95 -19.75
CA GLY A 114 -31.92 4.59 -20.96
C GLY A 114 -31.18 5.88 -21.35
N ARG A 115 -30.46 6.48 -20.41
CA ARG A 115 -29.54 7.60 -20.69
C ARG A 115 -28.09 7.16 -20.92
N ALA A 116 -27.70 5.99 -20.42
CA ALA A 116 -26.41 5.38 -20.73
C ALA A 116 -26.26 5.05 -22.23
N THR A 117 -27.37 4.90 -22.95
CA THR A 117 -27.39 4.65 -24.41
C THR A 117 -27.07 5.86 -25.29
N GLY A 118 -26.87 7.06 -24.73
CA GLY A 118 -26.61 8.29 -25.50
C GLY A 118 -25.25 8.98 -25.31
N ALA A 119 -24.44 8.58 -24.31
CA ALA A 119 -23.16 9.26 -24.03
C ALA A 119 -22.18 8.42 -23.18
N GLY A 120 -22.23 7.10 -23.31
CA GLY A 120 -21.17 6.23 -22.82
C GLY A 120 -20.50 5.61 -24.03
N ASP A 121 -19.30 6.05 -24.37
CA ASP A 121 -18.41 5.23 -25.20
C ASP A 121 -18.45 3.83 -24.60
N GLY A 122 -18.96 2.85 -25.37
CA GLY A 122 -18.93 1.46 -24.95
C GLY A 122 -17.52 1.15 -24.50
N PHE A 123 -17.36 0.60 -23.29
CA PHE A 123 -16.04 0.26 -22.77
C PHE A 123 -15.38 -0.71 -23.76
N LEU A 124 -14.35 -0.24 -24.47
CA LEU A 124 -13.54 -1.09 -25.34
C LEU A 124 -13.00 -2.25 -24.50
N GLU A 125 -13.17 -3.47 -25.01
CA GLU A 125 -12.53 -4.64 -24.43
C GLU A 125 -11.02 -4.53 -24.61
N LEU A 126 -10.34 -4.06 -23.57
CA LEU A 126 -8.89 -3.97 -23.55
C LEU A 126 -8.30 -5.33 -23.20
N GLU A 127 -7.61 -5.92 -24.16
CA GLU A 127 -6.71 -7.05 -23.95
C GLU A 127 -5.33 -6.51 -23.53
N TRP A 128 -4.81 -6.98 -22.41
CA TRP A 128 -3.53 -6.51 -21.86
C TRP A 128 -2.46 -7.55 -22.09
N ALA A 129 -1.36 -7.15 -22.72
CA ALA A 129 -0.23 -8.03 -22.93
C ALA A 129 0.35 -8.51 -21.57
N PRO A 130 0.71 -9.80 -21.45
CA PRO A 130 1.37 -10.31 -20.26
C PRO A 130 2.62 -9.50 -19.89
N GLY A 131 2.82 -9.27 -18.60
CA GLY A 131 3.94 -8.51 -18.04
C GLY A 131 3.75 -6.98 -18.06
N THR A 132 2.55 -6.51 -18.43
CA THR A 132 2.13 -5.11 -18.26
C THR A 132 1.54 -4.91 -16.87
N ALA A 133 2.01 -3.92 -16.14
CA ALA A 133 1.49 -3.56 -14.83
C ALA A 133 0.71 -2.24 -14.89
N GLN A 134 -0.30 -2.10 -14.03
CA GLN A 134 -0.92 -0.82 -13.72
C GLN A 134 -0.66 -0.50 -12.25
N ALA A 135 -0.37 0.75 -11.93
CA ALA A 135 -0.25 1.19 -10.55
C ALA A 135 -1.12 2.40 -10.25
N ASP A 136 -1.61 2.44 -9.02
CA ASP A 136 -2.50 3.49 -8.52
C ASP A 136 -2.42 3.63 -7.01
N TYR A 137 -2.92 4.74 -6.49
CA TYR A 137 -3.00 4.99 -5.06
C TYR A 137 -4.43 5.04 -4.52
N GLY A 138 -4.65 4.29 -3.46
CA GLY A 138 -5.78 4.46 -2.55
C GLY A 138 -5.43 5.30 -1.33
N ASN A 139 -6.40 6.02 -0.78
CA ASN A 139 -6.29 6.58 0.57
C ASN A 139 -7.05 5.68 1.56
N PHE A 140 -6.48 5.44 2.74
CA PHE A 140 -7.14 4.70 3.81
C PHE A 140 -6.64 5.15 5.19
N GLU A 141 -7.28 4.66 6.25
CA GLU A 141 -6.85 4.93 7.63
C GLU A 141 -6.50 3.61 8.34
N ALA A 142 -5.55 3.66 9.27
CA ALA A 142 -5.18 2.55 10.15
C ALA A 142 -4.76 3.09 11.52
N VAL A 143 -4.80 2.24 12.55
CA VAL A 143 -4.15 2.53 13.84
C VAL A 143 -2.77 1.86 13.83
N VAL A 144 -1.71 2.65 13.91
CA VAL A 144 -0.33 2.15 13.93
C VAL A 144 0.33 2.64 15.21
N ALA A 145 0.88 1.73 16.02
CA ALA A 145 1.48 2.04 17.32
C ALA A 145 0.55 2.86 18.24
N GLY A 146 -0.77 2.62 18.18
CA GLY A 146 -1.78 3.35 18.94
C GLY A 146 -2.26 4.67 18.30
N GLU A 147 -1.62 5.15 17.24
CA GLU A 147 -1.98 6.41 16.57
C GLU A 147 -2.84 6.17 15.31
N ARG A 148 -3.89 6.97 15.13
CA ARG A 148 -4.72 6.95 13.93
C ARG A 148 -4.03 7.71 12.79
N LEU A 149 -3.59 6.99 11.75
CA LEU A 149 -2.88 7.56 10.61
C LEU A 149 -3.71 7.50 9.33
N ARG A 150 -3.60 8.54 8.51
CA ARG A 150 -4.07 8.57 7.12
C ARG A 150 -2.93 8.10 6.21
N LEU A 151 -3.10 6.92 5.63
CA LEU A 151 -2.07 6.23 4.84
C LEU A 151 -2.44 6.20 3.35
N LYS A 152 -1.41 5.92 2.56
CA LYS A 152 -1.48 5.75 1.11
C LYS A 152 -1.28 4.27 0.81
N LEU A 153 -2.21 3.68 0.06
CA LEU A 153 -2.13 2.31 -0.41
C LEU A 153 -1.65 2.34 -1.86
N LEU A 154 -0.38 2.03 -2.09
CA LEU A 154 0.11 1.80 -3.44
C LEU A 154 -0.37 0.42 -3.88
N VAL A 155 -1.13 0.35 -4.97
CA VAL A 155 -1.61 -0.90 -5.56
C VAL A 155 -0.98 -1.06 -6.91
N VAL A 156 -0.44 -2.25 -7.18
CA VAL A 156 0.00 -2.68 -8.50
C VAL A 156 -0.84 -3.87 -8.90
N CYS A 157 -1.44 -3.84 -10.09
CA CYS A 157 -2.10 -5.01 -10.67
C CYS A 157 -1.47 -5.40 -12.00
N LEU A 158 -1.58 -6.69 -12.31
CA LEU A 158 -1.24 -7.27 -13.61
C LEU A 158 -2.58 -7.61 -14.27
N PRO A 159 -3.09 -6.78 -15.22
CA PRO A 159 -4.43 -6.97 -15.75
C PRO A 159 -4.65 -8.31 -16.49
N HIS A 160 -3.59 -8.88 -17.07
CA HIS A 160 -3.62 -10.19 -17.74
C HIS A 160 -4.01 -11.32 -16.77
N SER A 161 -3.21 -11.54 -15.71
CA SER A 161 -3.52 -12.55 -14.68
C SER A 161 -4.56 -12.13 -13.66
N ASN A 162 -4.89 -10.83 -13.60
CA ASN A 162 -5.69 -10.22 -12.55
C ASN A 162 -5.05 -10.34 -11.14
N ALA A 163 -3.72 -10.53 -11.07
CA ALA A 163 -2.96 -10.49 -9.83
C ALA A 163 -2.86 -9.06 -9.28
N ARG A 164 -2.92 -8.91 -7.96
CA ARG A 164 -2.92 -7.63 -7.27
C ARG A 164 -1.96 -7.65 -6.10
N TYR A 165 -1.22 -6.56 -5.94
CA TYR A 165 -0.21 -6.37 -4.90
C TYR A 165 -0.43 -5.00 -4.27
N ALA A 166 -0.22 -4.91 -2.96
CA ALA A 166 -0.37 -3.64 -2.27
C ALA A 166 0.64 -3.44 -1.15
N VAL A 167 1.11 -2.21 -1.03
CA VAL A 167 2.01 -1.74 0.03
C VAL A 167 1.43 -0.44 0.60
N ALA A 168 1.39 -0.34 1.92
CA ALA A 168 1.04 0.88 2.62
C ALA A 168 2.26 1.79 2.79
N GLY A 169 2.05 3.09 2.65
CA GLY A 169 3.05 4.12 2.83
C GLY A 169 2.46 5.42 3.38
N MET A 170 3.36 6.33 3.77
CA MET A 170 3.00 7.62 4.38
C MET A 170 2.75 8.74 3.35
N SER A 171 3.23 8.56 2.11
CA SER A 171 3.19 9.62 1.09
C SER A 171 3.24 9.07 -0.33
N GLN A 172 2.81 9.90 -1.29
CA GLN A 172 2.84 9.63 -2.74
C GLN A 172 4.03 10.32 -3.44
N ARG A 173 4.95 10.91 -2.66
CA ARG A 173 6.17 11.53 -3.22
C ARG A 173 7.01 10.49 -3.96
N SER A 174 7.77 10.93 -4.96
CA SER A 174 8.54 10.05 -5.84
C SER A 174 9.44 9.06 -5.08
N GLU A 175 10.11 9.48 -3.99
CA GLU A 175 10.94 8.57 -3.18
C GLU A 175 10.12 7.48 -2.47
N CYS A 176 8.89 7.78 -2.06
CA CYS A 176 7.99 6.81 -1.44
C CYS A 176 7.37 5.88 -2.48
N MET A 177 7.01 6.42 -3.65
CA MET A 177 6.49 5.61 -4.75
C MET A 177 7.54 4.63 -5.29
N CYS A 178 8.76 5.11 -5.56
CA CYS A 178 9.83 4.24 -6.04
C CYS A 178 10.19 3.16 -5.01
N ALA A 179 10.21 3.50 -3.71
CA ALA A 179 10.42 2.51 -2.65
C ALA A 179 9.30 1.46 -2.61
N GLY A 180 8.03 1.88 -2.67
CA GLY A 180 6.89 0.96 -2.67
C GLY A 180 6.83 0.07 -3.92
N LEU A 181 7.17 0.61 -5.09
CA LEU A 181 7.28 -0.19 -6.33
C LEU A 181 8.44 -1.18 -6.24
N ALA A 182 9.61 -0.79 -5.72
CA ALA A 182 10.73 -1.70 -5.48
C ALA A 182 10.34 -2.86 -4.55
N GLU A 183 9.59 -2.57 -3.47
CA GLU A 183 9.09 -3.58 -2.54
C GLU A 183 8.15 -4.57 -3.25
N ILE A 184 7.22 -4.07 -4.07
CA ILE A 184 6.31 -4.91 -4.85
C ILE A 184 7.07 -5.73 -5.90
N PHE A 185 8.03 -5.15 -6.62
CA PHE A 185 8.82 -5.88 -7.61
C PHE A 185 9.66 -6.97 -6.94
N GLY A 186 10.23 -6.70 -5.76
CA GLY A 186 10.90 -7.69 -4.93
C GLY A 186 9.98 -8.83 -4.49
N TRP A 187 8.72 -8.53 -4.15
CA TRP A 187 7.71 -9.55 -3.84
C TRP A 187 7.33 -10.40 -5.06
N ILE A 188 7.08 -9.77 -6.21
CA ILE A 188 6.80 -10.49 -7.47
C ILE A 188 8.02 -11.31 -7.92
N GLY A 189 9.23 -10.84 -7.59
CA GLY A 189 10.49 -11.42 -8.06
C GLY A 189 10.87 -11.00 -9.49
N ARG A 190 10.12 -10.06 -10.08
CA ARG A 190 10.25 -9.57 -11.46
C ARG A 190 9.84 -8.11 -11.56
N ALA A 191 10.35 -7.40 -12.57
CA ALA A 191 9.92 -6.05 -12.92
C ALA A 191 9.06 -6.06 -14.20
N PRO A 192 8.00 -5.24 -14.29
CA PRO A 192 7.14 -5.21 -15.47
C PRO A 192 7.90 -4.71 -16.71
N ARG A 193 7.46 -5.12 -17.91
CA ARG A 193 7.99 -4.52 -19.15
C ARG A 193 7.52 -3.09 -19.31
N GLU A 194 6.27 -2.83 -18.94
CA GLU A 194 5.66 -1.51 -18.98
C GLU A 194 4.81 -1.33 -17.72
N ILE A 195 4.90 -0.15 -17.10
CA ILE A 195 4.02 0.27 -16.02
C ILE A 195 3.13 1.43 -16.47
N VAL A 196 1.83 1.25 -16.33
CA VAL A 196 0.82 2.27 -16.64
C VAL A 196 0.43 3.02 -15.37
N LEU A 197 0.50 4.34 -15.42
CA LEU A 197 0.22 5.25 -14.30
C LEU A 197 -0.90 6.25 -14.66
N ASP A 198 -1.71 6.61 -13.67
CA ASP A 198 -2.88 7.49 -13.87
C ASP A 198 -2.51 8.95 -14.09
N ASN A 199 -1.64 9.45 -13.22
CA ASN A 199 -1.40 10.88 -13.13
C ASN A 199 0.09 11.18 -12.96
N ALA A 200 0.49 12.24 -13.68
CA ALA A 200 1.81 12.82 -13.61
C ALA A 200 2.25 13.15 -12.17
N THR A 201 1.35 13.42 -11.22
CA THR A 201 1.73 13.74 -9.82
C THR A 201 2.30 12.57 -9.04
N GLU A 202 2.03 11.33 -9.45
CA GLU A 202 2.56 10.14 -8.78
C GLU A 202 4.03 9.95 -9.18
N ALA A 203 4.36 10.18 -10.45
CA ALA A 203 5.70 10.01 -10.99
C ALA A 203 6.46 11.30 -11.32
N GLY A 204 5.90 12.52 -11.17
CA GLY A 204 6.42 13.78 -11.73
C GLY A 204 5.54 15.05 -11.60
N ARG A 205 5.67 15.99 -12.55
CA ARG A 205 4.81 17.19 -12.71
C ARG A 205 4.34 17.31 -14.16
N ARG A 206 3.12 17.78 -14.39
CA ARG A 206 2.62 18.04 -15.75
C ARG A 206 3.04 19.45 -16.19
N VAL A 207 3.73 19.57 -17.32
CA VAL A 207 4.08 20.87 -17.93
C VAL A 207 3.61 20.84 -19.38
N ARG A 208 2.66 21.73 -19.73
CA ARG A 208 2.18 21.96 -21.11
C ARG A 208 1.69 20.70 -21.86
N GLY A 209 0.95 19.81 -21.19
CA GLY A 209 0.31 18.65 -21.84
C GLY A 209 1.19 17.40 -21.89
N GLU A 210 2.51 17.54 -21.77
CA GLU A 210 3.45 16.42 -21.61
C GLU A 210 3.66 16.08 -20.13
N VAL A 211 3.75 14.78 -19.83
CA VAL A 211 4.05 14.29 -18.48
C VAL A 211 5.55 14.40 -18.27
N ALA A 212 6.01 15.35 -17.46
CA ALA A 212 7.42 15.41 -17.06
C ALA A 212 7.61 14.46 -15.87
N GLU A 213 8.19 13.29 -16.14
CA GLU A 213 8.63 12.36 -15.13
C GLU A 213 9.57 13.07 -14.14
N SER A 214 9.47 12.71 -12.86
CA SER A 214 10.47 13.10 -11.86
C SER A 214 11.77 12.41 -12.21
N HIS A 215 12.87 13.12 -12.03
CA HIS A 215 14.21 12.59 -12.26
C HIS A 215 14.44 11.25 -11.53
N LEU A 216 13.94 11.13 -10.30
CA LEU A 216 14.07 9.89 -9.52
C LEU A 216 13.30 8.72 -10.15
N PHE A 217 12.09 8.95 -10.66
CA PHE A 217 11.31 7.91 -11.32
C PHE A 217 11.92 7.50 -12.66
N SER A 218 12.49 8.44 -13.42
CA SER A 218 13.22 8.10 -14.65
C SER A 218 14.46 7.25 -14.38
N LEU A 219 15.20 7.54 -13.30
CA LEU A 219 16.32 6.70 -12.84
C LEU A 219 15.83 5.31 -12.39
N PHE A 220 14.71 5.25 -11.66
CA PHE A 220 14.08 4.00 -11.24
C PHE A 220 13.72 3.14 -12.46
N ARG A 221 13.07 3.75 -13.46
CA ARG A 221 12.70 3.12 -14.72
C ARG A 221 13.91 2.58 -15.48
N ALA A 222 14.98 3.37 -15.58
CA ALA A 222 16.23 2.95 -16.20
C ALA A 222 16.88 1.78 -15.45
N HIS A 223 16.87 1.81 -14.11
CA HIS A 223 17.43 0.75 -13.28
C HIS A 223 16.72 -0.60 -13.47
N TYR A 224 15.39 -0.61 -13.50
CA TYR A 224 14.59 -1.82 -13.76
C TYR A 224 14.39 -2.13 -15.26
N ARG A 225 14.90 -1.27 -16.16
CA ARG A 225 14.79 -1.38 -17.62
C ARG A 225 13.35 -1.46 -18.14
N MET A 226 12.42 -0.84 -17.44
CA MET A 226 10.99 -0.87 -17.78
C MET A 226 10.58 0.34 -18.64
N GLY A 227 9.46 0.21 -19.36
CA GLY A 227 8.72 1.32 -19.96
C GLY A 227 7.73 1.93 -18.95
N SER A 228 7.30 3.16 -19.22
CA SER A 228 6.23 3.84 -18.48
C SER A 228 5.25 4.41 -19.49
N ARG A 229 3.95 4.26 -19.19
CA ARG A 229 2.87 4.87 -19.95
C ARG A 229 1.96 5.65 -19.02
N TYR A 230 1.53 6.82 -19.46
CA TYR A 230 0.64 7.68 -18.69
C TYR A 230 -0.73 7.73 -19.38
N CYS A 231 -1.79 7.52 -18.61
CA CYS A 231 -3.16 7.63 -19.14
C CYS A 231 -3.51 9.09 -19.44
N ASN A 232 -4.37 9.29 -20.45
CA ASN A 232 -4.97 10.60 -20.69
C ASN A 232 -6.02 10.91 -19.60
N PRO A 233 -6.12 12.16 -19.12
CA PRO A 233 -6.96 12.57 -17.97
C PRO A 233 -8.49 12.41 -18.18
N TYR A 234 -8.92 11.82 -19.29
CA TYR A 234 -10.32 11.58 -19.62
C TYR A 234 -10.58 10.15 -20.15
N SER A 235 -9.58 9.26 -20.10
CA SER A 235 -9.68 7.86 -20.57
C SER A 235 -9.88 6.88 -19.41
N GLY A 236 -10.92 7.06 -18.58
CA GLY A 236 -11.25 6.09 -17.52
C GLY A 236 -11.46 4.65 -18.03
N ASN A 237 -11.76 4.52 -19.33
CA ASN A 237 -11.92 3.25 -20.03
C ASN A 237 -10.59 2.48 -20.17
N GLU A 238 -9.43 3.15 -20.13
CA GLU A 238 -8.10 2.53 -20.25
C GLU A 238 -7.57 1.90 -18.94
N LYS A 239 -8.24 2.11 -17.80
CA LYS A 239 -7.66 1.83 -16.47
C LYS A 239 -8.58 1.07 -15.51
N GLY A 240 -9.63 0.44 -16.04
CA GLY A 240 -10.68 -0.21 -15.23
C GLY A 240 -10.17 -1.33 -14.29
N SER A 241 -8.98 -1.89 -14.50
CA SER A 241 -8.44 -2.96 -13.64
C SER A 241 -7.94 -2.44 -12.29
N VAL A 242 -7.07 -1.42 -12.28
CA VAL A 242 -6.44 -0.97 -11.03
C VAL A 242 -7.37 -0.14 -10.14
N GLU A 243 -8.27 0.68 -10.70
CA GLU A 243 -9.25 1.43 -9.89
C GLU A 243 -10.18 0.47 -9.13
N ASN A 244 -10.64 -0.58 -9.83
CA ASN A 244 -11.41 -1.65 -9.22
C ASN A 244 -10.59 -2.42 -8.18
N ALA A 245 -9.30 -2.68 -8.44
CA ALA A 245 -8.40 -3.35 -7.53
C ALA A 245 -8.20 -2.56 -6.22
N VAL A 246 -7.97 -1.24 -6.28
CA VAL A 246 -7.82 -0.40 -5.08
C VAL A 246 -9.06 -0.48 -4.20
N GLY A 247 -10.25 -0.30 -4.80
CA GLY A 247 -11.51 -0.42 -4.07
C GLY A 247 -11.73 -1.82 -3.49
N TYR A 248 -11.37 -2.86 -4.24
CA TYR A 248 -11.50 -4.25 -3.83
C TYR A 248 -10.59 -4.59 -2.65
N LEU A 249 -9.29 -4.28 -2.72
CA LEU A 249 -8.34 -4.56 -1.65
C LEU A 249 -8.70 -3.81 -0.37
N ARG A 250 -9.16 -2.55 -0.48
CA ARG A 250 -9.64 -1.80 0.68
C ARG A 250 -10.81 -2.48 1.38
N ARG A 251 -11.79 -2.97 0.63
CA ARG A 251 -12.96 -3.64 1.22
C ARG A 251 -12.64 -4.99 1.84
N ASN A 252 -11.68 -5.74 1.28
CA ASN A 252 -11.38 -7.10 1.71
C ASN A 252 -10.25 -7.20 2.74
N LEU A 253 -9.29 -6.28 2.74
CA LEU A 253 -8.09 -6.35 3.58
C LEU A 253 -7.98 -5.23 4.63
N LEU A 254 -8.74 -4.14 4.45
CA LEU A 254 -8.64 -2.94 5.31
C LEU A 254 -9.96 -2.65 6.06
N VAL A 255 -10.87 -3.63 6.10
CA VAL A 255 -12.12 -3.60 6.87
C VAL A 255 -12.18 -4.86 7.75
N PRO A 256 -12.38 -4.72 9.08
CA PRO A 256 -12.46 -3.47 9.83
C PRO A 256 -11.12 -2.70 9.81
N VAL A 257 -11.12 -1.46 10.30
CA VAL A 257 -9.92 -0.63 10.25
C VAL A 257 -8.75 -1.31 10.99
N PRO A 258 -7.60 -1.57 10.32
CA PRO A 258 -6.50 -2.31 10.94
C PRO A 258 -5.93 -1.61 12.16
N ARG A 259 -5.47 -2.40 13.13
CA ARG A 259 -4.74 -1.95 14.31
C ARG A 259 -3.49 -2.80 14.46
N VAL A 260 -2.32 -2.18 14.32
CA VAL A 260 -1.01 -2.85 14.28
C VAL A 260 0.02 -2.08 15.11
N GLY A 261 1.10 -2.75 15.52
CA GLY A 261 2.22 -2.14 16.22
C GLY A 261 3.16 -1.34 15.31
N SER A 262 3.21 -1.65 14.01
CA SER A 262 4.09 -0.92 13.07
C SER A 262 3.58 -0.92 11.63
N LEU A 263 4.11 -0.01 10.80
CA LEU A 263 3.81 0.00 9.36
C LEU A 263 4.34 -1.27 8.65
N ALA A 264 5.45 -1.83 9.13
CA ALA A 264 6.01 -3.09 8.61
C ALA A 264 5.05 -4.26 8.85
N GLU A 265 4.44 -4.33 10.03
CA GLU A 265 3.41 -5.32 10.36
C GLU A 265 2.16 -5.15 9.46
N LEU A 266 1.72 -3.92 9.20
CA LEU A 266 0.62 -3.67 8.24
C LEU A 266 0.95 -4.18 6.84
N ASN A 267 2.18 -3.95 6.36
CA ASN A 267 2.61 -4.42 5.05
C ASN A 267 2.72 -5.94 4.99
N ALA A 268 3.13 -6.61 6.08
CA ALA A 268 3.10 -8.07 6.17
C ALA A 268 1.66 -8.61 6.05
N LEU A 269 0.70 -8.02 6.76
CA LEU A 269 -0.72 -8.40 6.66
C LEU A 269 -1.29 -8.17 5.26
N LEU A 270 -0.95 -7.04 4.62
CA LEU A 270 -1.34 -6.74 3.24
C LEU A 270 -0.77 -7.77 2.27
N ARG A 271 0.49 -8.15 2.45
CA ARG A 271 1.19 -9.15 1.63
C ARG A 271 0.46 -10.49 1.69
N GLU A 272 0.29 -11.04 2.89
CA GLU A 272 -0.41 -12.30 3.11
C GLU A 272 -1.86 -12.23 2.59
N GLY A 273 -2.54 -11.10 2.80
CA GLY A 273 -3.89 -10.87 2.31
C GLY A 273 -3.98 -10.92 0.79
N CYS A 274 -3.10 -10.23 0.08
CA CYS A 274 -3.06 -10.27 -1.37
C CYS A 274 -2.66 -11.65 -1.90
N ASP A 275 -1.69 -12.34 -1.28
CA ASP A 275 -1.31 -13.70 -1.65
C ASP A 275 -2.53 -14.64 -1.58
N ARG A 276 -3.33 -14.57 -0.51
CA ARG A 276 -4.60 -15.31 -0.38
C ARG A 276 -5.63 -14.93 -1.45
N LEU A 277 -5.81 -13.63 -1.70
CA LEU A 277 -6.78 -13.14 -2.69
C LEU A 277 -6.38 -13.54 -4.11
N ASN A 278 -5.09 -13.49 -4.45
CA ASN A 278 -4.57 -13.91 -5.75
C ASN A 278 -4.74 -15.41 -5.95
N ALA A 279 -4.49 -16.23 -4.92
CA ALA A 279 -4.71 -17.67 -4.97
C ALA A 279 -6.19 -18.06 -5.24
N ALA A 280 -7.14 -17.28 -4.72
CA ALA A 280 -8.58 -17.50 -4.92
C ALA A 280 -9.18 -16.78 -6.15
N SER A 281 -8.40 -15.91 -6.81
CA SER A 281 -8.88 -15.10 -7.93
C SER A 281 -8.85 -15.85 -9.25
N ARG A 282 -9.61 -15.33 -10.22
CA ARG A 282 -9.58 -15.76 -11.62
C ARG A 282 -9.20 -14.58 -12.52
N ALA A 283 -8.49 -14.89 -13.61
CA ALA A 283 -8.22 -13.98 -14.70
C ALA A 283 -9.51 -13.73 -15.52
N ARG A 284 -9.46 -12.75 -16.43
CA ARG A 284 -10.61 -12.35 -17.25
C ARG A 284 -11.12 -13.50 -18.14
N ASP A 285 -10.21 -14.35 -18.60
CA ASP A 285 -10.50 -15.56 -19.39
C ASP A 285 -11.04 -16.75 -18.55
N GLY A 286 -11.25 -16.54 -17.25
CA GLY A 286 -11.80 -17.54 -16.33
C GLY A 286 -10.78 -18.50 -15.71
N ARG A 287 -9.52 -18.50 -16.17
CA ARG A 287 -8.47 -19.35 -15.57
C ARG A 287 -8.12 -18.87 -14.15
N PRO A 288 -7.64 -19.76 -13.26
CA PRO A 288 -7.10 -19.33 -11.97
C PRO A 288 -5.98 -18.29 -12.15
N THR A 289 -6.03 -17.20 -11.38
CA THR A 289 -5.00 -16.15 -11.42
C THR A 289 -3.57 -16.70 -11.29
N PRO A 290 -3.26 -17.69 -10.42
CA PRO A 290 -1.91 -18.25 -10.35
C PRO A 290 -1.43 -18.92 -11.65
N GLN A 291 -2.33 -19.51 -12.44
CA GLN A 291 -1.99 -20.11 -13.73
C GLN A 291 -1.64 -19.03 -14.76
N ALA A 292 -2.47 -17.99 -14.88
CA ALA A 292 -2.23 -16.88 -15.80
C ALA A 292 -1.02 -16.02 -15.36
N LEU A 293 -0.73 -15.95 -14.06
CA LEU A 293 0.42 -15.22 -13.52
C LEU A 293 1.75 -15.79 -14.02
N ALA A 294 1.83 -17.09 -14.33
CA ALA A 294 3.04 -17.67 -14.93
C ALA A 294 3.38 -17.03 -16.29
N GLU A 295 2.37 -16.67 -17.08
CA GLU A 295 2.54 -15.99 -18.37
C GLU A 295 3.01 -14.54 -18.17
N ASP A 296 2.45 -13.84 -17.18
CA ASP A 296 2.95 -12.52 -16.77
C ASP A 296 4.42 -12.58 -16.37
N LEU A 297 4.78 -13.48 -15.44
CA LEU A 297 6.15 -13.61 -14.93
C LEU A 297 7.15 -14.00 -16.02
N ALA A 298 6.74 -14.83 -16.99
CA ALA A 298 7.57 -15.20 -18.15
C ALA A 298 7.80 -14.01 -19.09
N ALA A 299 6.81 -13.13 -19.22
CA ALA A 299 6.94 -11.91 -20.00
C ALA A 299 7.69 -10.80 -19.26
N MET A 300 7.71 -10.77 -17.93
CA MET A 300 8.38 -9.73 -17.14
C MET A 300 9.92 -9.81 -17.17
N LEU A 301 10.56 -8.71 -16.76
CA LEU A 301 12.00 -8.56 -16.70
C LEU A 301 12.57 -9.15 -15.40
N ALA A 302 13.79 -9.70 -15.49
CA ALA A 302 14.54 -10.08 -14.30
C ALA A 302 14.88 -8.85 -13.44
N LEU A 303 14.88 -9.02 -12.11
CA LEU A 303 15.30 -7.95 -11.22
C LEU A 303 16.81 -7.68 -11.35
N PRO A 304 17.25 -6.41 -11.22
CA PRO A 304 18.65 -6.09 -11.07
C PRO A 304 19.26 -6.76 -9.83
N SER A 305 20.56 -7.09 -9.88
CA SER A 305 21.29 -7.69 -8.75
C SER A 305 21.48 -6.75 -7.56
N THR A 306 21.34 -5.44 -7.79
CA THR A 306 21.50 -4.40 -6.77
C THR A 306 20.17 -3.69 -6.60
N PRO A 307 19.67 -3.51 -5.36
CA PRO A 307 18.41 -2.79 -5.14
C PRO A 307 18.55 -1.31 -5.51
N PHE A 308 17.46 -0.73 -6.01
CA PHE A 308 17.39 0.71 -6.25
C PHE A 308 17.23 1.48 -4.93
N ASP A 309 18.17 2.38 -4.63
CA ASP A 309 18.03 3.30 -3.50
C ASP A 309 17.16 4.50 -3.89
N ALA A 310 15.88 4.46 -3.49
CA ALA A 310 14.91 5.53 -3.73
C ALA A 310 15.16 6.74 -2.81
N VAL A 311 16.23 7.50 -3.09
CA VAL A 311 16.65 8.67 -2.33
C VAL A 311 16.49 9.97 -3.12
N ARG A 312 15.88 10.96 -2.48
CA ARG A 312 15.85 12.35 -2.97
C ARG A 312 16.85 13.19 -2.19
N TRP A 313 17.85 13.71 -2.89
CA TRP A 313 18.87 14.59 -2.32
C TRP A 313 18.43 16.06 -2.35
N VAL A 314 18.56 16.74 -1.22
CA VAL A 314 18.22 18.17 -1.06
C VAL A 314 19.33 18.86 -0.27
N ARG A 315 19.72 20.06 -0.69
CA ARG A 315 20.61 20.92 0.12
C ARG A 315 19.79 21.75 1.09
N CYS A 316 20.15 21.70 2.36
CA CYS A 316 19.45 22.41 3.42
C CYS A 316 20.44 23.14 4.31
N ARG A 317 20.16 24.41 4.60
CA ARG A 317 20.92 25.16 5.60
C ARG A 317 20.36 24.85 6.99
N SER A 318 21.21 24.40 7.89
CA SER A 318 20.83 24.13 9.28
C SER A 318 20.63 25.43 10.09
N ASP A 319 19.74 25.42 11.07
CA ASP A 319 19.54 26.54 12.01
C ASP A 319 20.70 26.70 13.02
N LYS A 320 20.55 27.62 13.99
CA LYS A 320 21.54 27.85 15.07
C LYS A 320 21.73 26.65 16.01
N ARG A 321 20.81 25.68 15.98
CA ARG A 321 20.85 24.44 16.78
C ARG A 321 21.36 23.25 15.96
N GLY A 322 21.60 23.43 14.66
CA GLY A 322 21.99 22.35 13.75
C GLY A 322 20.81 21.50 13.28
N VAL A 323 19.60 22.07 13.23
CA VAL A 323 18.40 21.41 12.68
C VAL A 323 18.25 21.76 11.20
N VAL A 324 18.10 20.75 10.35
CA VAL A 324 17.69 20.92 8.94
C VAL A 324 16.20 20.66 8.82
N THR A 325 15.48 21.49 8.06
CA THR A 325 14.05 21.32 7.82
C THR A 325 13.82 20.80 6.42
N VAL A 326 13.19 19.64 6.31
CA VAL A 326 12.82 19.02 5.03
C VAL A 326 11.37 18.57 5.12
N ASP A 327 10.59 18.88 4.09
CA ASP A 327 9.18 18.48 4.00
C ASP A 327 8.31 18.96 5.18
N GLY A 328 8.64 20.12 5.77
CA GLY A 328 7.95 20.67 6.94
C GLY A 328 8.40 20.06 8.28
N ARG A 329 9.31 19.08 8.27
CA ARG A 329 9.83 18.40 9.45
C ARG A 329 11.27 18.77 9.75
N GLY A 330 11.58 19.02 11.02
CA GLY A 330 12.94 19.27 11.48
C GLY A 330 13.69 17.99 11.80
N TYR A 331 14.97 17.93 11.44
CA TYR A 331 15.89 16.83 11.70
C TYR A 331 17.20 17.38 12.30
N LEU A 332 17.57 16.92 13.49
CA LEU A 332 18.75 17.41 14.20
C LEU A 332 20.02 16.72 13.69
N ALA A 333 20.86 17.46 12.96
CA ALA A 333 22.22 17.03 12.63
C ALA A 333 23.16 17.16 13.85
N GLY A 334 22.90 18.15 14.71
CA GLY A 334 23.62 18.39 15.95
C GLY A 334 24.22 19.80 16.02
N PRO A 335 24.44 20.35 17.23
CA PRO A 335 24.90 21.73 17.38
C PRO A 335 26.25 22.02 16.73
N SER A 336 27.12 21.02 16.56
CA SER A 336 28.41 21.17 15.86
C SER A 336 28.26 21.50 14.37
N TRP A 337 27.07 21.27 13.81
CA TRP A 337 26.75 21.49 12.39
C TRP A 337 25.90 22.74 12.17
N HIS A 338 25.75 23.62 13.16
CA HIS A 338 24.90 24.80 13.08
C HIS A 338 25.27 25.74 11.93
N SER A 339 24.27 26.41 11.35
CA SER A 339 24.45 27.45 10.34
C SER A 339 25.22 27.04 9.07
N ARG A 340 25.42 25.73 8.84
CA ARG A 340 26.08 25.15 7.66
C ARG A 340 25.07 24.70 6.61
N GLU A 341 25.53 24.61 5.36
CA GLU A 341 24.81 23.90 4.31
C GLU A 341 25.14 22.40 4.41
N LEU A 342 24.10 21.58 4.48
CA LEU A 342 24.18 20.12 4.59
C LEU A 342 23.42 19.47 3.45
N LEU A 343 23.88 18.29 3.02
CA LEU A 343 23.21 17.50 2.00
C LEU A 343 22.32 16.45 2.70
N VAL A 344 21.02 16.47 2.41
CA VAL A 344 20.03 15.64 3.06
C VAL A 344 19.45 14.65 2.06
N GLY A 345 19.60 13.36 2.33
CA GLY A 345 19.02 12.25 1.57
C GLY A 345 17.71 11.81 2.18
N VAL A 346 16.60 11.99 1.48
CA VAL A 346 15.25 11.65 1.94
C VAL A 346 14.79 10.35 1.29
N ARG A 347 14.53 9.32 2.10
CA ARG A 347 13.97 8.02 1.69
C ARG A 347 12.57 7.83 2.25
N ALA A 348 11.89 6.73 1.94
CA ALA A 348 10.53 6.50 2.42
C ALA A 348 10.42 6.44 3.96
N ASN A 349 11.39 5.83 4.63
CA ASN A 349 11.40 5.57 6.08
C ASN A 349 12.57 6.26 6.84
N ALA A 350 13.51 6.88 6.13
CA ALA A 350 14.71 7.45 6.74
C ALA A 350 15.12 8.78 6.09
N VAL A 351 15.83 9.59 6.88
CA VAL A 351 16.52 10.81 6.46
C VAL A 351 17.98 10.70 6.85
N GLU A 352 18.86 10.82 5.86
CA GLU A 352 20.30 10.83 6.02
C GLU A 352 20.83 12.25 5.85
N ILE A 353 21.74 12.67 6.73
CA ILE A 353 22.36 13.99 6.69
C ILE A 353 23.86 13.80 6.46
N LEU A 354 24.38 14.44 5.41
CA LEU A 354 25.78 14.42 5.02
C LEU A 354 26.37 15.84 5.11
N ALA A 355 27.65 15.90 5.49
CA ALA A 355 28.48 17.10 5.49
C ALA A 355 29.78 16.84 4.71
N ASP A 356 30.60 17.88 4.51
CA ASP A 356 32.02 17.81 4.15
C ASP A 356 32.38 16.70 3.15
N ARG A 357 31.91 16.80 1.90
CA ARG A 357 32.17 15.81 0.81
C ARG A 357 31.66 14.38 1.10
N GLY A 358 30.52 14.26 1.76
CA GLY A 358 29.82 12.97 1.93
C GLY A 358 30.04 12.30 3.28
N ARG A 359 30.68 12.98 4.23
CA ARG A 359 30.75 12.52 5.62
C ARG A 359 29.34 12.39 6.19
N ARG A 360 28.96 11.18 6.59
CA ARG A 360 27.67 10.93 7.24
C ARG A 360 27.64 11.52 8.64
N VAL A 361 26.67 12.39 8.88
CA VAL A 361 26.46 13.09 10.15
C VAL A 361 25.41 12.40 10.99
N ALA A 362 24.25 12.09 10.39
CA ALA A 362 23.14 11.45 11.09
C ALA A 362 22.30 10.63 10.12
N VAL A 363 21.69 9.56 10.62
CA VAL A 363 20.60 8.84 9.97
C VAL A 363 19.45 8.79 10.97
N LEU A 364 18.31 9.32 10.57
CA LEU A 364 17.15 9.54 11.44
C LEU A 364 15.91 8.92 10.80
N PRO A 365 14.96 8.39 11.59
CA PRO A 365 13.69 7.93 11.05
C PRO A 365 12.94 9.08 10.40
N ARG A 366 12.31 8.84 9.25
CA ARG A 366 11.49 9.86 8.59
C ARG A 366 10.19 10.08 9.35
N ALA A 367 9.87 11.35 9.61
CA ALA A 367 8.61 11.76 10.22
C ALA A 367 7.72 12.51 9.20
N PHE A 368 6.41 12.51 9.44
CA PHE A 368 5.38 13.15 8.59
C PHE A 368 4.34 13.87 9.45
N GLY A 369 3.88 15.06 9.06
CA GLY A 369 2.92 15.88 9.83
C GLY A 369 3.61 16.97 10.67
N ASP A 370 3.03 17.33 11.82
CA ASP A 370 3.61 18.30 12.77
C ASP A 370 4.19 17.63 14.02
N GLY A 371 5.17 18.27 14.66
CA GLY A 371 5.82 17.77 15.88
C GLY A 371 7.28 18.21 16.02
N PRO A 372 7.95 17.82 17.12
CA PRO A 372 9.31 18.24 17.42
C PRO A 372 10.31 17.73 16.38
N ALA A 373 11.49 18.36 16.34
CA ALA A 373 12.57 17.90 15.47
C ALA A 373 12.98 16.47 15.83
N VAL A 374 13.04 15.60 14.82
CA VAL A 374 13.55 14.24 14.97
C VAL A 374 15.03 14.32 15.32
N ARG A 375 15.44 13.58 16.34
CA ARG A 375 16.82 13.56 16.81
C ARG A 375 17.24 12.16 17.21
N SER A 376 18.53 11.88 17.03
CA SER A 376 19.23 10.83 17.77
C SER A 376 19.96 11.50 18.94
N PRO A 377 19.97 10.91 20.15
CA PRO A 377 20.76 11.41 21.28
C PRO A 377 22.23 11.62 20.91
N LEU A 378 22.79 10.76 20.04
CA LEU A 378 24.17 10.84 19.56
C LEU A 378 24.49 12.16 18.84
N SER A 379 23.51 12.78 18.20
CA SER A 379 23.69 14.07 17.50
C SER A 379 24.11 15.20 18.44
N LEU A 380 23.86 15.05 19.75
CA LEU A 380 24.23 16.04 20.78
C LEU A 380 25.63 15.79 21.37
N VAL A 381 26.12 14.55 21.30
CA VAL A 381 27.36 14.12 21.98
C VAL A 381 28.60 14.89 21.52
N PRO A 382 28.86 15.11 20.21
CA PRO A 382 30.01 15.88 19.76
C PRO A 382 30.10 17.28 20.38
N ALA A 383 28.95 17.96 20.51
CA ALA A 383 28.87 19.30 21.10
C ALA A 383 29.15 19.29 22.61
N LEU A 384 28.76 18.22 23.30
CA LEU A 384 29.01 18.01 24.72
C LEU A 384 30.46 17.60 25.01
N ILE A 385 31.11 16.86 24.10
CA ILE A 385 32.55 16.60 24.20
C ILE A 385 33.34 17.92 24.07
N ALA A 386 32.96 18.80 23.14
CA ALA A 386 33.59 20.12 23.02
C ALA A 386 33.33 20.99 24.26
N ARG A 387 32.09 20.98 24.79
CA ARG A 387 31.61 21.82 25.90
C ARG A 387 31.02 20.95 27.03
N PRO A 388 31.84 20.22 27.82
CA PRO A 388 31.36 19.24 28.80
C PRO A 388 30.59 19.86 29.97
N ARG A 389 30.77 21.16 30.23
CA ARG A 389 29.99 21.88 31.24
C ARG A 389 28.51 22.02 30.86
N ALA A 390 28.19 21.98 29.56
CA ALA A 390 26.82 22.06 29.07
C ALA A 390 26.00 20.76 29.27
N PHE A 391 26.62 19.67 29.77
CA PHE A 391 25.92 18.42 30.06
C PHE A 391 24.81 18.61 31.09
N GLY A 392 25.00 19.48 32.09
CA GLY A 392 24.03 19.78 33.16
C GLY A 392 22.64 20.16 32.64
N GLU A 393 22.62 21.00 31.61
CA GLU A 393 21.40 21.59 31.03
C GLU A 393 20.95 20.86 29.74
N SER A 394 21.60 19.75 29.38
CA SER A 394 21.36 19.09 28.10
C SER A 394 20.14 18.16 28.16
N VAL A 395 19.33 18.20 27.10
CA VAL A 395 18.20 17.27 26.93
C VAL A 395 18.63 15.80 26.81
N ILE A 396 19.89 15.53 26.46
CA ILE A 396 20.43 14.16 26.35
C ILE A 396 20.32 13.37 27.66
N ARG A 397 20.28 14.08 28.80
CA ARG A 397 20.13 13.47 30.13
C ARG A 397 18.89 12.61 30.24
N ARG A 398 17.81 12.97 29.52
CA ARG A 398 16.54 12.23 29.50
C ARG A 398 16.63 10.92 28.70
N ASP A 399 17.65 10.78 27.86
CA ASP A 399 17.89 9.60 27.04
C ASP A 399 18.90 8.63 27.70
N MET A 400 19.44 8.98 28.88
CA MET A 400 20.44 8.20 29.59
C MET A 400 19.89 7.62 30.90
N PRO A 401 20.37 6.45 31.35
CA PRO A 401 20.03 5.93 32.68
C PRO A 401 20.40 6.91 33.80
N GLU A 402 19.54 7.04 34.82
CA GLU A 402 19.75 7.98 35.92
C GLU A 402 21.07 7.75 36.68
N GLY A 403 21.48 6.50 36.85
CA GLY A 403 22.77 6.14 37.45
C GLY A 403 23.95 6.71 36.67
N LEU A 404 23.88 6.65 35.33
CA LEU A 404 24.94 7.15 34.46
C LEU A 404 24.98 8.69 34.48
N VAL A 405 23.81 9.34 34.48
CA VAL A 405 23.73 10.81 34.58
C VAL A 405 24.38 11.30 35.88
N ARG A 406 24.03 10.68 37.02
CA ARG A 406 24.62 11.02 38.33
C ARG A 406 26.15 10.86 38.34
N ALA A 407 26.65 9.80 37.71
CA ALA A 407 28.09 9.57 37.61
C ALA A 407 28.80 10.56 36.68
N ILE A 408 28.16 11.00 35.59
CA ILE A 408 28.73 12.03 34.71
C ILE A 408 28.76 13.39 35.43
N ASP A 409 27.74 13.70 36.23
CA ASP A 409 27.66 14.96 36.97
C ASP A 409 28.75 15.11 38.04
N SER A 410 29.13 14.01 38.70
CA SER A 410 30.19 14.02 39.72
C SER A 410 31.61 14.16 39.14
N LEU A 411 31.78 13.98 37.83
CA LEU A 411 33.07 14.11 37.16
C LEU A 411 33.41 15.56 36.83
N ASP A 412 34.71 15.82 36.78
CA ASP A 412 35.28 17.04 36.25
C ASP A 412 35.14 17.12 34.71
N ALA A 413 35.58 18.22 34.11
CA ALA A 413 35.46 18.42 32.67
C ALA A 413 36.22 17.36 31.84
N ALA A 414 37.35 16.84 32.34
CA ALA A 414 38.13 15.82 31.64
C ALA A 414 37.45 14.45 31.70
N GLY A 415 36.94 14.05 32.86
CA GLY A 415 36.18 12.81 33.06
C GLY A 415 34.90 12.78 32.22
N ARG A 416 34.13 13.88 32.21
CA ARG A 416 32.93 14.00 31.36
C ARG A 416 33.25 13.79 29.88
N ARG A 417 34.32 14.42 29.38
CA ARG A 417 34.76 14.23 27.99
C ARG A 417 35.13 12.79 27.69
N ARG A 418 35.83 12.11 28.61
CA ARG A 418 36.25 10.73 28.46
C ARG A 418 35.06 9.78 28.33
N ILE A 419 34.11 9.87 29.26
CA ILE A 419 32.89 9.03 29.22
C ILE A 419 32.08 9.29 27.96
N LEU A 420 31.84 10.57 27.61
CA LEU A 420 31.05 10.91 26.43
C LEU A 420 31.71 10.40 25.12
N ARG A 421 33.05 10.43 25.03
CA ARG A 421 33.78 9.85 23.90
C ARG A 421 33.67 8.34 23.85
N ALA A 422 33.76 7.66 24.99
CA ALA A 422 33.60 6.21 25.06
C ALA A 422 32.18 5.79 24.59
N ILE A 423 31.15 6.51 25.04
CA ILE A 423 29.76 6.31 24.60
C ILE A 423 29.62 6.58 23.10
N GLU A 424 30.15 7.70 22.59
CA GLU A 424 30.08 8.05 21.16
C GLU A 424 30.67 6.94 20.27
N ARG A 425 31.83 6.40 20.64
CA ARG A 425 32.51 5.34 19.88
C ARG A 425 31.75 4.03 19.93
N ALA A 426 31.36 3.58 21.13
CA ALA A 426 30.67 2.31 21.32
C ALA A 426 29.26 2.29 20.70
N ALA A 427 28.60 3.46 20.65
CA ALA A 427 27.27 3.57 20.11
C ALA A 427 27.20 3.47 18.57
N GLY A 428 28.31 3.72 17.87
CA GLY A 428 28.40 3.54 16.42
C GLY A 428 28.03 2.11 15.97
N PRO A 429 28.70 1.06 16.47
CA PRO A 429 28.38 -0.32 16.15
C PRO A 429 27.23 -0.91 16.98
N SER A 430 27.02 -0.45 18.22
CA SER A 430 26.16 -1.15 19.19
C SER A 430 24.84 -0.42 19.51
N GLY A 431 24.66 0.81 19.03
CA GLY A 431 23.54 1.67 19.40
C GLY A 431 23.75 2.42 20.72
N PHE A 432 23.05 3.55 20.86
CA PHE A 432 23.21 4.47 22.00
C PHE A 432 22.80 3.84 23.33
N GLU A 433 21.69 3.11 23.37
CA GLU A 433 21.19 2.47 24.59
C GLU A 433 22.18 1.44 25.14
N ALA A 434 22.72 0.56 24.28
CA ALA A 434 23.71 -0.42 24.66
C ALA A 434 25.02 0.23 25.14
N ALA A 435 25.45 1.32 24.49
CA ALA A 435 26.63 2.08 24.90
C ALA A 435 26.43 2.73 26.29
N CYS A 436 25.26 3.30 26.55
CA CYS A 436 24.92 3.87 27.86
C CYS A 436 24.83 2.78 28.94
N ALA A 437 24.21 1.63 28.65
CA ALA A 437 24.12 0.51 29.59
C ALA A 437 25.51 -0.06 29.91
N ALA A 438 26.39 -0.16 28.91
CA ALA A 438 27.78 -0.58 29.09
C ALA A 438 28.57 0.42 29.94
N ALA A 439 28.44 1.72 29.66
CA ALA A 439 29.10 2.76 30.47
C ALA A 439 28.60 2.74 31.92
N LEU A 440 27.29 2.57 32.15
CA LEU A 440 26.72 2.44 33.49
C LEU A 440 27.31 1.25 34.25
N ARG A 441 27.41 0.08 33.61
CA ARG A 441 28.02 -1.12 34.21
C ARG A 441 29.46 -0.89 34.67
N VAL A 442 30.24 -0.14 33.89
CA VAL A 442 31.64 0.17 34.26
C VAL A 442 31.69 1.10 35.48
N VAL A 443 30.81 2.11 35.50
CA VAL A 443 30.66 3.04 36.64
C VAL A 443 30.23 2.29 37.91
N GLU A 444 29.23 1.41 37.82
CA GLU A 444 28.75 0.61 38.96
C GLU A 444 29.84 -0.33 39.50
N GLY A 445 30.76 -0.76 38.63
CA GLY A 445 31.97 -1.48 39.01
C GLY A 445 33.10 -0.61 39.60
N GLY A 446 32.84 0.66 39.90
CA GLY A 446 33.80 1.58 40.53
C GLY A 446 34.92 2.08 39.60
N ARG A 447 34.79 1.89 38.28
CA ARG A 447 35.80 2.30 37.30
C ARG A 447 35.29 3.45 36.45
N VAL A 448 36.22 4.29 35.96
CA VAL A 448 35.89 5.32 34.97
C VAL A 448 35.77 4.65 33.60
N PRO A 449 34.64 4.79 32.88
CA PRO A 449 34.47 4.23 31.54
C PRO A 449 35.56 4.69 30.56
N ASP A 450 36.29 3.72 30.03
CA ASP A 450 37.26 3.88 28.94
C ASP A 450 36.71 3.29 27.62
N ASP A 451 37.27 3.74 26.50
CA ASP A 451 36.80 3.41 25.16
C ASP A 451 36.72 1.89 24.91
N ALA A 452 37.73 1.12 25.33
CA ALA A 452 37.82 -0.30 25.02
C ALA A 452 36.82 -1.12 25.85
N THR A 453 36.73 -0.85 27.16
CA THR A 453 35.81 -1.57 28.03
C THR A 453 34.35 -1.33 27.64
N VAL A 454 34.00 -0.08 27.33
CA VAL A 454 32.63 0.28 26.91
C VAL A 454 32.28 -0.35 25.57
N ASP A 455 33.19 -0.33 24.57
CA ASP A 455 32.92 -0.92 23.25
C ASP A 455 32.65 -2.43 23.34
N VAL A 456 33.50 -3.19 24.06
CA VAL A 456 33.34 -4.64 24.21
C VAL A 456 32.03 -4.99 24.92
N LEU A 457 31.71 -4.30 26.02
CA LEU A 457 30.46 -4.53 26.75
C LEU A 457 29.24 -4.14 25.92
N ALA A 458 29.28 -3.00 25.22
CA ALA A 458 28.17 -2.54 24.39
C ALA A 458 27.87 -3.53 23.26
N ARG A 459 28.90 -4.06 22.58
CA ARG A 459 28.74 -5.09 21.55
C ARG A 459 28.12 -6.36 22.11
N ARG A 460 28.58 -6.82 23.29
CA ARG A 460 28.01 -7.99 23.96
C ARG A 460 26.54 -7.78 24.31
N MET A 461 26.19 -6.59 24.82
CA MET A 461 24.81 -6.23 25.15
C MET A 461 23.93 -6.16 23.91
N ALA A 462 24.40 -5.52 22.84
CA ALA A 462 23.68 -5.43 21.57
C ALA A 462 23.43 -6.82 20.93
N ALA A 463 24.37 -7.76 21.12
CA ALA A 463 24.21 -9.14 20.68
C ALA A 463 23.31 -10.01 21.58
N GLY A 464 22.74 -9.46 22.65
CA GLY A 464 21.88 -10.20 23.59
C GLY A 464 22.62 -11.15 24.53
N GLY A 465 23.94 -10.97 24.73
CA GLY A 465 24.74 -11.81 25.62
C GLY A 465 24.31 -11.68 27.09
N PRO A 466 24.37 -12.77 27.90
CA PRO A 466 23.92 -12.74 29.28
C PRO A 466 24.71 -11.70 30.08
N ALA A 467 24.00 -10.95 30.92
CA ALA A 467 24.56 -10.06 31.92
C ALA A 467 25.50 -10.86 32.84
N ALA A 468 26.80 -10.77 32.65
CA ALA A 468 27.74 -11.29 33.63
C ALA A 468 27.51 -10.54 34.95
N SER A 469 26.99 -11.24 35.96
CA SER A 469 27.26 -10.94 37.35
C SER A 469 28.79 -10.92 37.52
N GLY A 470 29.30 -9.87 38.15
CA GLY A 470 30.74 -9.65 38.30
C GLY A 470 31.44 -10.82 39.00
N GLY A 471 32.69 -11.03 38.60
CA GLY A 471 33.60 -12.04 39.13
C GLY A 471 33.93 -13.10 38.08
N ALA A 472 35.18 -13.14 37.60
CA ALA A 472 35.69 -14.40 37.10
C ALA A 472 35.61 -15.39 38.27
N ASP A 473 34.97 -16.55 38.07
CA ASP A 473 35.00 -17.61 39.05
C ASP A 473 36.43 -18.16 39.11
N LEU A 474 37.20 -17.66 40.09
CA LEU A 474 38.58 -18.09 40.32
C LEU A 474 38.64 -19.45 41.02
N SER A 475 37.51 -20.06 41.39
CA SER A 475 37.50 -21.42 41.96
C SER A 475 38.04 -22.48 41.00
N VAL A 476 38.05 -22.19 39.70
CA VAL A 476 38.70 -23.01 38.66
C VAL A 476 40.22 -23.08 38.88
N TYR A 477 40.83 -22.06 39.51
CA TYR A 477 42.25 -22.06 39.88
C TYR A 477 42.53 -22.67 41.26
N ASP A 478 41.52 -22.88 42.11
CA ASP A 478 41.70 -23.52 43.43
C ASP A 478 42.10 -25.00 43.30
N GLY A 479 41.74 -25.65 42.19
CA GLY A 479 42.20 -27.00 41.86
C GLY A 479 43.70 -27.09 41.57
N PHE A 480 44.32 -26.00 41.10
CA PHE A 480 45.76 -25.96 40.80
C PHE A 480 46.63 -25.82 42.07
N LEU A 481 46.08 -25.28 43.16
CA LEU A 481 46.80 -25.12 44.43
C LEU A 481 46.72 -26.34 45.36
N LYS A 482 45.83 -27.32 45.07
CA LYS A 482 45.63 -28.52 45.91
C LYS A 482 46.32 -29.80 45.42
N GLY A 483 47.09 -29.74 44.33
CA GLY A 483 47.78 -30.90 43.75
C GLY A 483 49.22 -31.14 44.24
N GLY A 484 49.70 -30.39 45.23
CA GLY A 484 51.08 -30.46 45.71
C GLY A 484 51.21 -31.05 47.11
N GLY A 485 50.96 -32.34 47.30
CA GLY A 485 51.31 -33.01 48.54
C GLY A 485 50.68 -34.38 48.74
N ALA A 486 51.52 -35.41 48.63
CA ALA A 486 51.46 -36.73 49.28
C ALA A 486 51.41 -37.94 48.32
N HIS A 487 52.55 -38.21 47.68
CA HIS A 487 53.03 -39.58 47.53
C HIS A 487 54.28 -39.72 48.41
N ALA A 488 54.11 -40.29 49.60
CA ALA A 488 55.19 -40.85 50.41
C ALA A 488 54.62 -41.92 51.34
N CYS A 489 55.07 -43.16 51.09
CA CYS A 489 54.95 -44.41 51.86
C CYS A 489 53.58 -45.05 52.00
#